data_AF-A0A1C5KRA6-F1
#
_entry.id   AF-A0A1C5KRA6-F1
#
_cell.length_a   1.000
_cell.length_b   1.000
_cell.length_c   1.000
_cell.angle_alpha   90.00
_cell.angle_beta   90.00
_cell.angle_gamma   90.00
#
_symmetry.space_group_name_H-M   'P 1'
#
loop_
_entity.id
_entity.type
_entity.pdbx_description
1 polymer ?
#
loop_
_entity_poly.entity_id
_entity_poly.type
_entity_poly.pdbx_seq_one_letter_code
_entity_poly.pdbx_strand_id
1 'polypeptide(L)' 'MGTERTDELYKVLLTKGYPKELCAEIAYKNLNTDYTATRMLGYLYRYTEPRLEDVIDEMIAILSDREEIIKKWSRRRLL' A
#
# COMPACT_ATOMS: atom_id res chain seq x y z
N MET A 1 -6.08 13.77 2.87
CA MET A 1 -4.76 14.27 2.45
C MET A 1 -3.78 13.12 2.59
N GLY A 2 -2.94 12.86 1.59
CA GLY A 2 -1.88 11.87 1.70
C GLY A 2 -0.83 12.31 2.72
N THR A 3 -0.13 11.35 3.32
CA THR A 3 1.08 11.59 4.13
C THR A 3 2.32 11.68 3.23
N GLU A 4 3.45 12.12 3.79
CA GLU A 4 4.75 12.13 3.08
C GLU A 4 5.10 10.75 2.50
N ARG A 5 4.77 9.67 3.21
CA ARG A 5 4.99 8.29 2.71
C ARG A 5 4.07 7.91 1.56
N THR A 6 2.84 8.40 1.53
CA THR A 6 1.95 8.16 0.38
C THR A 6 2.43 8.88 -0.87
N ASP A 7 3.01 10.08 -0.73
CA ASP A 7 3.62 10.81 -1.85
C ASP A 7 4.88 10.12 -2.38
N GLU A 8 5.71 9.58 -1.47
CA GLU A 8 6.85 8.76 -1.84
C GLU A 8 6.41 7.49 -2.58
N LEU A 9 5.40 6.77 -2.07
CA LEU A 9 4.84 5.60 -2.73
C LEU A 9 4.35 5.93 -4.14
N TYR A 10 3.60 7.02 -4.29
CA TYR A 10 3.14 7.48 -5.60
C TYR A 10 4.31 7.73 -6.56
N LYS A 11 5.36 8.42 -6.10
CA LYS A 11 6.57 8.68 -6.91
C LYS A 11 7.28 7.38 -7.30
N VAL A 12 7.45 6.43 -6.37
CA VAL A 12 8.12 5.14 -6.65
C VAL A 12 7.35 4.33 -7.69
N LEU A 13 6.02 4.29 -7.59
CA LEU A 13 5.16 3.62 -8.59
C LEU A 13 5.31 4.26 -9.97
N LEU A 14 5.33 5.60 -10.05
CA LEU A 14 5.56 6.31 -11.31
C LEU A 14 6.95 6.02 -11.89
N THR A 15 7.99 6.00 -11.06
CA THR A 15 9.37 5.71 -11.53
C THR A 15 9.53 4.29 -12.07
N LYS A 16 8.67 3.36 -11.65
CA LYS A 16 8.61 1.99 -12.18
C LYS A 16 7.78 1.88 -13.47
N GLY A 17 7.18 2.98 -13.93
CA GLY A 17 6.48 3.04 -15.21
C GLY A 17 5.01 2.61 -15.18
N TYR A 18 4.39 2.49 -14.00
CA TYR A 18 2.97 2.16 -13.91
C TYR A 18 2.08 3.35 -14.32
N PRO A 19 0.84 3.10 -14.82
CA PRO A 19 -0.09 4.16 -15.20
C PRO A 19 -0.38 5.14 -14.07
N LYS A 20 -0.41 6.43 -14.38
CA LYS A 20 -0.54 7.52 -13.39
C LYS A 20 -1.81 7.38 -12.54
N GLU A 21 -2.92 7.05 -13.19
CA GLU A 21 -4.23 6.87 -12.56
C GLU A 21 -4.18 5.72 -11.55
N LEU A 22 -3.52 4.62 -11.91
CA LEU A 22 -3.34 3.48 -11.02
C LEU A 22 -2.40 3.82 -9.85
N CYS A 23 -1.31 4.53 -10.10
CA CYS A 23 -0.40 4.99 -9.04
C CYS A 23 -1.17 5.82 -8.01
N ALA A 24 -2.03 6.73 -8.46
CA ALA A 24 -2.85 7.57 -7.59
C ALA A 24 -3.89 6.75 -6.81
N GLU A 25 -4.50 5.74 -7.45
CA GLU A 25 -5.45 4.84 -6.79
C GLU A 25 -4.78 3.99 -5.71
N ILE A 26 -3.60 3.44 -5.98
CA ILE A 26 -2.82 2.67 -4.99
C ILE A 26 -2.41 3.58 -3.84
N ALA A 27 -1.74 4.70 -4.11
CA ALA A 27 -1.13 5.52 -3.07
C ALA A 27 -2.14 6.35 -2.25
N TYR A 28 -3.12 6.97 -2.92
CA TYR A 28 -3.98 7.97 -2.27
C TYR A 28 -5.37 7.46 -1.90
N LYS A 29 -5.86 6.38 -2.51
CA LYS A 29 -7.15 5.76 -2.15
C LYS A 29 -6.99 4.54 -1.25
N ASN A 30 -6.10 3.61 -1.61
CA ASN A 30 -6.00 2.32 -0.95
C ASN A 30 -4.94 2.28 0.17
N LEU A 31 -3.72 2.67 -0.14
CA LEU A 31 -2.56 2.61 0.76
C LEU A 31 -2.25 3.99 1.37
N ASN A 32 -3.29 4.70 1.76
CA ASN A 32 -3.27 6.12 2.12
C ASN A 32 -2.85 6.45 3.56
N THR A 33 -2.19 5.51 4.25
CA THR A 33 -1.68 5.71 5.62
C THR A 33 -0.19 5.41 5.63
N ASP A 34 0.56 6.00 6.58
CA ASP A 34 2.00 5.72 6.72
C ASP A 34 2.28 4.22 6.87
N TYR A 35 1.45 3.50 7.62
CA TYR A 35 1.59 2.06 7.82
C TYR A 35 1.49 1.30 6.49
N THR A 36 0.41 1.50 5.73
CA THR A 36 0.18 0.78 4.48
C THR A 36 1.17 1.20 3.38
N ALA A 37 1.48 2.50 3.28
CA ALA A 37 2.45 3.02 2.33
C ALA A 37 3.87 2.48 2.59
N THR A 38 4.32 2.46 3.85
CA THR A 38 5.63 1.93 4.23
C THR A 38 5.78 0.46 3.87
N ARG A 39 4.73 -0.35 4.03
CA ARG A 39 4.78 -1.77 3.65
C ARG A 39 4.95 -1.96 2.15
N MET A 40 4.19 -1.23 1.34
CA MET A 40 4.30 -1.30 -0.11
C MET A 40 5.65 -0.76 -0.61
N LEU A 41 6.16 0.34 -0.03
CA LEU A 41 7.51 0.82 -0.32
C LEU A 41 8.56 -0.26 -0.03
N GLY A 42 8.45 -0.96 1.10
CA GLY A 42 9.32 -2.08 1.43
C GLY A 42 9.30 -3.20 0.39
N TYR A 43 8.12 -3.53 -0.15
CA TYR A 43 7.99 -4.47 -1.27
C TYR A 43 8.68 -3.93 -2.54
N LEU A 44 8.35 -2.70 -2.95
CA LEU A 44 8.85 -2.08 -4.19
C LEU A 44 10.36 -1.82 -4.19
N TYR A 45 10.99 -1.70 -3.01
CA TYR A 45 12.45 -1.61 -2.89
C TYR A 45 13.15 -2.97 -2.91
N ARG A 46 12.46 -4.07 -2.60
CA ARG A 46 13.03 -5.43 -2.71
C ARG A 46 12.94 -6.00 -4.12
N TYR A 47 11.91 -5.61 -4.88
CA TYR A 47 11.66 -6.12 -6.22
C TYR A 47 11.89 -5.03 -7.28
N THR A 48 12.85 -5.27 -8.17
CA THR A 48 13.31 -4.28 -9.16
C THR A 48 12.21 -3.95 -10.17
N GLU A 49 11.60 -4.96 -10.79
CA GLU A 49 10.60 -4.82 -11.86
C GLU A 49 9.41 -5.76 -11.63
N PRO A 50 8.60 -5.56 -10.56
CA PRO A 50 7.45 -6.41 -10.31
C PRO A 50 6.41 -6.21 -11.42
N ARG A 51 5.73 -7.29 -11.81
CA ARG A 51 4.62 -7.16 -12.77
C ARG A 51 3.49 -6.41 -12.09
N LEU A 52 2.61 -5.82 -12.89
CA LEU A 52 1.46 -5.10 -12.37
C LEU A 52 0.60 -5.98 -11.45
N GLU A 53 0.40 -7.24 -11.84
CA GLU A 53 -0.30 -8.25 -11.05
C GLU A 53 0.32 -8.42 -9.66
N ASP A 54 1.66 -8.55 -9.59
CA ASP A 54 2.37 -8.76 -8.32
C ASP A 54 2.23 -7.55 -7.38
N VAL A 55 2.18 -6.32 -7.93
CA VAL A 55 1.94 -5.09 -7.16
C VAL A 55 0.51 -5.04 -6.62
N ILE A 56 -0.48 -5.46 -7.41
CA ILE A 56 -1.89 -5.51 -6.98
C ILE A 56 -2.09 -6.58 -5.91
N ASP A 57 -1.47 -7.75 -6.07
CA ASP A 57 -1.55 -8.83 -5.08
C ASP A 57 -0.93 -8.39 -3.74
N GLU A 58 0.23 -7.72 -3.76
CA GLU A 58 0.83 -7.17 -2.55
C GLU A 58 -0.08 -6.08 -1.92
N MET A 59 -0.73 -5.23 -2.72
CA MET A 59 -1.68 -4.24 -2.22
C MET A 59 -2.84 -4.91 -1.48
N ILE A 60 -3.42 -5.97 -2.07
CA ILE A 60 -4.51 -6.73 -1.48
C ILE A 60 -4.06 -7.38 -0.17
N ALA A 61 -2.90 -8.04 -0.16
CA ALA A 61 -2.33 -8.62 1.04
C ALA A 61 -2.14 -7.58 2.16
N ILE A 62 -1.65 -6.39 1.80
CA ILE A 62 -1.44 -5.31 2.77
C ILE A 62 -2.76 -4.84 3.40
N LEU A 63 -3.82 -4.73 2.60
CA LEU A 63 -5.16 -4.34 3.04
C LEU A 63 -5.82 -5.42 3.89
N SER A 64 -5.71 -6.69 3.51
CA SER A 64 -6.26 -7.82 4.28
C SER A 64 -5.65 -7.90 5.68
N ASP A 65 -4.32 -7.77 5.80
CA ASP A 65 -3.65 -7.72 7.10
C ASP A 65 -4.13 -6.54 7.95
N ARG A 66 -4.36 -5.36 7.35
CA ARG A 66 -4.88 -4.18 8.06
C ARG A 66 -6.26 -4.47 8.65
N GLU A 67 -7.14 -5.10 7.89
CA GLU A 67 -8.46 -5.50 8.34
C GLU A 67 -8.40 -6.52 9.47
N GLU A 68 -7.51 -7.51 9.38
CA GLU A 68 -7.30 -8.47 10.45
C GLU A 68 -6.84 -7.82 11.75
N ILE A 69 -5.90 -6.86 11.66
CA ILE A 69 -5.43 -6.10 12.82
C ILE A 69 -6.61 -5.37 13.45
N ILE A 70 -7.39 -4.61 12.68
CA ILE A 70 -8.56 -3.88 13.18
C ILE A 70 -9.55 -4.84 13.85
N LYS A 71 -9.85 -5.99 13.22
CA LYS A 71 -10.74 -7.01 13.78
C LYS A 71 -10.23 -7.58 15.11
N LYS A 72 -8.93 -7.86 15.21
CA LYS A 72 -8.28 -8.34 16.45
C LYS A 72 -8.32 -7.29 17.56
N TRP A 73 -8.16 -6.01 17.22
CA TRP A 73 -8.27 -4.89 18.17
C TRP A 73 -9.70 -4.70 18.66
N SER A 74 -10.68 -4.65 17.74
CA SER A 74 -12.10 -4.53 18.08
C SER A 74 -12.58 -5.68 18.96
N ARG A 75 -12.16 -6.92 18.67
CA ARG A 75 -12.49 -8.09 19.51
C ARG A 75 -11.92 -7.97 20.92
N ARG A 76 -10.67 -7.51 21.08
CA ARG A 76 -10.04 -7.32 22.39
C ARG A 76 -10.69 -6.22 23.21
N ARG A 77 -11.30 -5.20 22.58
CA ARG A 77 -11.99 -4.11 23.27
C ARG A 77 -13.39 -4.47 23.78
N LEU A 78 -13.95 -5.59 23.30
CA LEU A 78 -15.26 -6.12 23.71
C LEU A 78 -15.18 -7.22 24.79
N LEU A 79 -13.96 -7.58 25.21
CA LEU A 79 -13.66 -8.50 26.31
C LEU A 79 -13.17 -7.70 27.51
#